data_AF-A0A6B2CH19-F1
#
_entry.id   AF-A0A6B2CH19-F1
#
_cell.length_a   1.000
_cell.length_b   1.000
_cell.length_c   1.000
_cell.angle_alpha   90.00
_cell.angle_beta   90.00
_cell.angle_gamma   90.00
#
_symmetry.space_group_name_H-M   'P 1'
#
loop_
_entity.id
_entity.type
_entity.pdbx_description
1 polymer ?
#
loop_
_entity_poly.entity_id
_entity_poly.type
_entity_poly.pdbx_seq_one_letter_code
_entity_poly.pdbx_strand_id
1 'polypeptide(L)'
;HPHYTTLPDGKPKLLFASFRDTWSTRPDTKREGYTHEIWAVYVDESIFNPASYGELRGVFTGIESKWYYVPHADRLLVSISGEAELHQKLDLHDEVEQVTKLSRGINVIDKPATWVKIKAGAQVKATIKAVTK
;
A
#
# COMPACT_ATOMS: atom_id res chain seq x y z
N HIS A 1 -6.62 3.50 -12.06
CA HIS A 1 -5.67 3.13 -11.00
C HIS A 1 -5.97 1.69 -10.59
N PRO A 2 -4.99 0.77 -10.55
CA PRO A 2 -5.24 -0.56 -10.00
C PRO A 2 -5.64 -0.41 -8.53
N HIS A 3 -6.86 -0.85 -8.21
CA HIS A 3 -7.34 -0.97 -6.84
C HIS A 3 -6.66 -2.22 -6.26
N TYR A 4 -5.69 -2.04 -5.37
CA TYR A 4 -5.15 -3.15 -4.58
C TYR A 4 -6.07 -3.38 -3.38
N THR A 5 -6.51 -4.62 -3.21
CA THR A 5 -7.19 -5.07 -2.00
C THR A 5 -6.21 -5.96 -1.24
N THR A 6 -5.99 -5.66 0.03
CA THR A 6 -5.29 -6.54 0.96
C THR A 6 -6.20 -7.73 1.28
N LEU A 7 -5.75 -8.95 0.98
CA LEU A 7 -6.39 -10.18 1.42
C LEU A 7 -6.08 -10.45 2.92
N PRO A 8 -6.72 -11.45 3.56
CA PRO A 8 -6.60 -11.68 5.01
C PRO A 8 -5.16 -11.98 5.49
N ASP A 9 -4.28 -12.35 4.57
CA ASP A 9 -2.85 -12.62 4.78
C ASP A 9 -1.99 -11.35 4.83
N GLY A 10 -2.60 -10.17 4.70
CA GLY A 10 -1.91 -8.88 4.84
C GLY A 10 -0.98 -8.51 3.70
N LYS A 11 -0.68 -9.45 2.80
CA LYS A 11 0.14 -9.20 1.63
C LYS A 11 -0.67 -8.44 0.58
N PRO A 12 -0.13 -7.36 0.00
CA PRO A 12 -0.79 -6.72 -1.13
C PRO A 12 -0.82 -7.73 -2.28
N LYS A 13 -1.97 -7.87 -2.95
CA LYS A 13 -2.09 -8.66 -4.18
C LYS A 13 -2.70 -7.76 -5.25
N LEU A 14 -2.20 -7.85 -6.47
CA LEU A 14 -2.78 -7.14 -7.61
C LEU A 14 -3.83 -8.05 -8.25
N LEU A 15 -5.10 -7.67 -8.14
CA LEU A 15 -6.18 -8.35 -8.84
C LEU A 15 -6.27 -7.78 -10.25
N PHE A 16 -5.91 -8.57 -11.25
CA PHE A 16 -6.12 -8.21 -12.65
C PHE A 16 -7.51 -8.66 -13.09
N ALA A 17 -8.49 -7.75 -13.04
CA ALA A 17 -9.72 -7.99 -13.77
C ALA A 17 -9.44 -7.82 -15.28
N SER A 18 -9.27 -8.93 -16.01
CA SER A 18 -9.29 -8.91 -17.46
C SER A 18 -10.74 -8.69 -17.91
N PHE A 19 -11.06 -7.48 -18.38
CA PHE A 19 -12.31 -7.26 -19.10
C PHE A 19 -12.18 -7.90 -20.49
N ARG A 20 -12.57 -9.17 -20.61
CA ARG A 20 -12.86 -9.75 -21.92
C ARG A 20 -14.35 -9.55 -22.18
N ASP A 21 -14.68 -8.57 -23.00
CA ASP A 21 -16.00 -8.46 -23.59
C ASP A 21 -16.13 -9.56 -24.65
N THR A 22 -16.51 -10.76 -24.23
CA THR A 22 -16.85 -11.82 -25.17
C THR A 22 -18.29 -11.60 -25.64
N TRP A 23 -18.43 -11.13 -26.87
CA TRP A 23 -19.72 -10.96 -27.55
C TRP A 23 -20.32 -12.34 -27.85
N SER A 24 -21.25 -12.82 -27.02
CA SER A 24 -22.04 -14.00 -27.34
C SER A 24 -23.49 -13.60 -27.62
N THR A 25 -23.86 -13.57 -28.89
CA THR A 25 -25.26 -13.57 -29.30
C THR A 25 -25.79 -14.99 -29.25
N ARG A 26 -26.75 -15.24 -28.36
CA ARG A 26 -27.47 -16.51 -28.31
C ARG A 26 -28.47 -16.58 -29.49
N PRO A 27 -28.29 -17.48 -30.48
CA PRO A 27 -29.11 -17.50 -31.69
C PRO A 27 -30.59 -17.84 -31.42
N ASP A 28 -30.85 -18.54 -30.32
CA ASP A 28 -32.16 -19.01 -29.86
C ASP A 28 -33.01 -17.91 -29.19
N THR A 29 -32.39 -16.90 -28.57
CA THR A 29 -33.08 -15.89 -27.77
C THR A 29 -32.87 -14.44 -28.22
N LYS A 30 -31.93 -14.18 -29.15
CA LYS A 30 -31.52 -12.83 -29.59
C LYS A 30 -31.16 -11.86 -28.44
N ARG A 31 -30.87 -12.37 -27.24
CA ARG A 31 -30.48 -11.57 -26.07
C ARG A 31 -28.96 -11.49 -25.99
N GLU A 32 -28.48 -10.30 -25.68
CA GLU A 32 -27.06 -10.04 -25.39
C GLU A 32 -26.75 -10.50 -23.96
N GLY A 33 -25.70 -11.30 -23.81
CA GLY A 33 -25.17 -11.73 -22.51
C GLY A 33 -23.75 -11.21 -22.33
N TYR A 34 -23.51 -10.45 -21.27
CA TYR A 34 -22.16 -10.05 -20.84
C TYR A 34 -21.66 -11.09 -19.83
N THR A 35 -20.51 -11.72 -20.13
CA THR A 35 -19.86 -12.63 -19.18
C THR A 35 -18.66 -11.91 -18.56
N HIS A 36 -18.67 -11.75 -17.24
CA HIS A 36 -17.52 -11.20 -16.50
C HIS A 36 -16.66 -12.35 -15.98
N GLU A 37 -15.44 -12.49 -16.50
CA GLU A 37 -14.45 -13.42 -15.96
C GLU A 37 -13.43 -12.64 -15.12
N ILE A 38 -13.39 -12.92 -13.81
CA ILE A 38 -12.39 -12.33 -12.90
C ILE A 38 -11.24 -13.32 -12.78
N TRP A 39 -10.07 -12.96 -13.31
CA TRP A 39 -8.86 -13.77 -13.20
C TRP A 39 -7.97 -13.24 -12.08
N ALA A 40 -7.81 -14.02 -11.00
CA ALA A 40 -6.83 -13.71 -9.97
C ALA A 40 -5.47 -14.30 -10.40
N VAL A 41 -4.53 -13.45 -10.83
CA VAL A 41 -3.16 -13.87 -11.10
C VAL A 41 -2.33 -13.61 -9.84
N TYR A 42 -1.65 -14.64 -9.35
CA TYR A 42 -0.61 -14.47 -8.34
C TYR A 42 0.57 -13.77 -9.01
N VAL A 43 0.70 -12.48 -8.73
CA VAL A 43 1.85 -11.69 -9.14
C VAL A 43 2.97 -11.89 -8.12
N ASP A 44 4.18 -12.08 -8.65
CA ASP A 44 5.41 -12.21 -7.86
C ASP A 44 5.65 -10.96 -7.01
N GLU A 45 6.35 -11.12 -5.87
CA GLU A 45 6.64 -10.02 -4.92
C GLU A 45 7.46 -8.89 -5.56
N SER A 46 8.05 -9.12 -6.74
CA SER A 46 8.67 -8.09 -7.58
C SER A 46 7.74 -6.92 -7.95
N ILE A 47 6.41 -7.08 -7.97
CA ILE A 47 5.50 -5.94 -8.14
C ILE A 47 5.42 -5.03 -6.90
N PHE A 48 5.96 -5.48 -5.76
CA PHE A 48 6.12 -4.67 -4.56
C PHE A 48 7.58 -4.28 -4.35
N ASN A 49 8.47 -4.67 -5.26
CA ASN A 49 9.83 -4.18 -5.25
C ASN A 49 9.79 -2.67 -5.54
N PRO A 50 10.15 -1.79 -4.57
CA PRO A 50 10.20 -0.36 -4.79
C PRO A 50 11.11 0.03 -5.95
N ALA A 51 12.15 -0.75 -6.26
CA ALA A 51 13.02 -0.52 -7.41
C ALA A 51 12.26 -0.66 -8.74
N SER A 52 11.23 -1.49 -8.82
CA SER A 52 10.39 -1.68 -10.02
C SER A 52 9.45 -0.50 -10.29
N TYR A 53 9.19 0.36 -9.29
CA TYR A 53 8.33 1.54 -9.40
C TYR A 53 9.04 2.86 -9.09
N GLY A 54 10.34 2.83 -8.83
CA GLY A 54 11.20 3.99 -8.64
C GLY A 54 10.97 4.79 -7.35
N GLU A 55 9.89 4.58 -6.59
CA GLU A 55 9.64 5.24 -5.29
C GLU A 55 8.38 4.68 -4.60
N LEU A 56 8.52 4.02 -3.44
CA LEU A 56 7.39 3.73 -2.53
C LEU A 56 7.00 5.04 -1.80
N ARG A 57 6.25 5.89 -2.51
CA ARG A 57 5.77 7.19 -2.02
C ARG A 57 4.30 7.14 -1.61
N GLY A 58 4.03 7.47 -0.35
CA GLY A 58 2.68 7.57 0.20
C GLY A 58 2.36 9.01 0.61
N VAL A 59 1.12 9.46 0.38
CA VAL A 59 0.59 10.73 0.92
C VAL A 59 -0.59 10.42 1.82
N PHE A 60 -0.66 11.11 2.95
CA PHE A 60 -1.68 10.95 3.98
C PHE A 60 -2.13 12.32 4.48
N THR A 61 -3.43 12.46 4.75
CA THR A 61 -3.99 13.57 5.50
C THR A 61 -5.02 13.02 6.49
N GLY A 62 -4.83 13.25 7.79
CA GLY A 62 -5.72 12.74 8.82
C GLY A 62 -5.05 12.62 10.18
N ILE A 63 -5.70 11.91 11.10
CA ILE A 63 -5.20 11.63 12.46
C ILE A 63 -4.48 10.27 12.50
N GLU A 64 -4.96 9.30 11.73
CA GLU A 64 -4.37 7.96 11.66
C GLU A 64 -4.34 7.45 10.22
N SER A 65 -3.18 6.98 9.76
CA SER A 65 -3.00 6.44 8.41
C SER A 65 -3.32 4.95 8.33
N LYS A 66 -3.42 4.42 7.11
CA LYS A 66 -3.29 2.97 6.90
C LYS A 66 -1.86 2.50 7.18
N TRP A 67 -1.69 1.18 7.24
CA TRP A 67 -0.37 0.57 7.21
C TRP A 67 0.25 0.69 5.81
N TYR A 68 1.49 1.14 5.75
CA TYR A 68 2.30 1.19 4.54
C TYR A 68 3.29 0.04 4.57
N TYR A 69 3.33 -0.71 3.46
CA TYR A 69 4.30 -1.76 3.24
C TYR A 69 5.57 -1.14 2.65
N VAL A 70 6.69 -1.24 3.37
CA VAL A 70 8.00 -0.67 3.02
C VAL A 70 9.12 -1.70 3.21
N PRO A 71 9.02 -2.88 2.55
CA PRO A 71 9.99 -3.95 2.74
C PRO A 71 11.38 -3.52 2.27
N HIS A 72 12.42 -3.97 2.99
CA HIS A 72 13.83 -3.76 2.64
C HIS A 72 14.26 -2.29 2.53
N ALA A 73 13.49 -1.34 3.07
CA ALA A 73 13.86 0.06 3.06
C ALA A 73 15.11 0.29 3.93
N ASP A 74 16.17 0.86 3.34
CA ASP A 74 17.35 1.29 4.10
C ASP A 74 17.03 2.53 4.94
N ARG A 75 16.21 3.43 4.38
CA ARG A 75 15.80 4.68 5.01
C ARG A 75 14.36 5.03 4.68
N LEU A 76 13.67 5.61 5.65
CA LEU A 76 12.35 6.22 5.49
C LEU A 76 12.47 7.74 5.67
N LEU A 77 12.03 8.50 4.68
CA LEU A 77 11.87 9.94 4.76
C LEU A 77 10.39 10.26 5.02
N VAL A 78 10.08 10.89 6.15
CA VAL A 78 8.72 11.27 6.52
C VAL A 78 8.64 12.78 6.68
N SER A 79 8.02 13.44 5.71
CA SER A 79 7.68 14.87 5.79
C SER A 79 6.30 15.03 6.40
N ILE A 80 6.16 15.75 7.51
CA ILE A 80 4.90 15.88 8.25
C ILE A 80 4.62 17.33 8.68
N SER A 81 3.36 17.73 8.63
CA SER A 81 2.94 19.12 8.93
C SER A 81 2.85 19.46 10.43
N GLY A 82 2.92 18.47 11.31
CA GLY A 82 2.75 18.62 12.76
C GLY A 82 3.44 17.48 13.52
N GLU A 83 3.08 17.29 14.79
CA GLU A 83 3.62 16.20 15.61
C GLU A 83 2.81 14.91 15.42
N ALA A 84 3.52 13.78 15.36
CA ALA A 84 2.90 12.46 15.26
C ALA A 84 3.84 11.37 15.79
N GLU A 85 3.39 10.13 15.67
CA GLU A 85 4.13 8.92 15.98
C GLU A 85 4.16 8.03 14.75
N LEU A 86 5.32 7.43 14.48
CA LEU A 86 5.52 6.36 13.54
C LEU A 86 5.48 5.03 14.28
N HIS A 87 4.44 4.25 14.06
CA HIS A 87 4.26 2.91 14.59
C HIS A 87 4.83 1.91 13.57
N GLN A 88 5.61 0.95 14.03
CA GLN A 88 6.38 0.04 13.18
C GLN A 88 6.25 -1.40 13.67
N LYS A 89 6.20 -2.35 12.73
CA LYS A 89 6.16 -3.81 12.99
C LYS A 89 6.75 -4.62 11.84
N LEU A 90 7.19 -5.84 12.13
CA LEU A 90 7.82 -6.74 11.15
C LEU A 90 6.78 -7.47 10.29
N ASP A 91 5.75 -8.05 10.91
CA ASP A 91 4.60 -8.64 10.21
C ASP A 91 3.32 -7.84 10.43
N LEU A 92 2.33 -7.99 9.55
CA LEU A 92 1.04 -7.30 9.71
C LEU A 92 0.25 -7.84 10.92
N HIS A 93 0.48 -9.08 11.32
CA HIS A 93 -0.21 -9.70 12.45
C HIS A 93 0.48 -9.48 13.80
N ASP A 94 1.69 -8.92 13.79
CA ASP A 94 2.44 -8.62 15.01
C ASP A 94 1.87 -7.41 15.75
N GLU A 95 2.17 -7.35 17.05
CA GLU A 95 2.02 -6.14 17.85
C GLU A 95 2.98 -5.03 17.37
N VAL A 96 2.72 -3.80 17.78
CA VAL A 96 3.60 -2.68 17.44
C VAL A 96 4.91 -2.83 18.21
N GLU A 97 5.98 -3.18 17.50
CA GLU A 97 7.30 -3.41 18.10
C GLU A 97 8.01 -2.09 18.43
N GLN A 98 7.85 -1.07 17.58
CA GLN A 98 8.58 0.18 17.74
C GLN A 98 7.70 1.40 17.44
N VAL A 99 7.78 2.40 18.31
CA VAL A 99 7.13 3.70 18.15
C VAL A 99 8.19 4.79 18.14
N THR A 100 8.22 5.60 17.08
CA THR A 100 9.15 6.73 16.93
C THR A 100 8.38 8.03 16.88
N LYS A 101 8.76 9.02 17.69
CA LYS A 101 8.13 10.36 17.63
C LYS A 101 8.59 11.10 16.37
N LEU A 102 7.63 11.67 15.65
CA LEU A 102 7.84 12.50 14.48
C LEU A 102 7.59 13.95 14.83
N SER A 103 8.54 14.81 14.48
CA SER A 103 8.43 16.26 14.61
C SER A 103 7.97 16.89 13.30
N ARG A 104 7.40 18.10 13.37
CA ARG A 104 7.05 18.87 12.17
C ARG A 104 8.29 19.07 11.29
N GLY A 105 8.15 18.80 9.99
CA GLY A 105 9.23 18.88 9.02
C GLY A 105 9.61 17.51 8.47
N ILE A 106 10.88 17.34 8.09
CA ILE A 106 11.39 16.10 7.50
C ILE A 106 12.07 15.29 8.60
N ASN A 107 11.58 14.07 8.82
CA ASN A 107 12.16 13.09 9.73
C ASN A 107 12.81 11.99 8.89
N VAL A 108 13.98 11.52 9.34
CA VAL A 108 14.72 10.44 8.71
C VAL A 108 14.76 9.27 9.70
N ILE A 109 14.31 8.11 9.25
CA ILE A 109 14.33 6.88 10.03
C ILE A 109 15.24 5.91 9.31
N ASP A 110 16.34 5.53 9.96
CA ASP A 110 17.27 4.53 9.43
C ASP A 110 16.76 3.14 9.76
N LYS A 111 16.81 2.23 8.77
CA LYS A 111 16.35 0.83 8.87
C LYS A 111 14.94 0.69 9.47
N PRO A 112 13.92 1.31 8.86
CA PRO A 112 12.53 1.13 9.30
C PRO A 112 12.11 -0.35 9.27
N ALA A 113 11.13 -0.72 10.09
CA ALA A 113 10.50 -2.04 9.97
C ALA A 113 9.68 -2.16 8.67
N THR A 114 9.29 -3.38 8.33
CA THR A 114 8.55 -3.72 7.11
C THR A 114 7.24 -2.95 6.96
N TRP A 115 6.52 -2.76 8.06
CA TRP A 115 5.23 -2.08 8.08
C TRP A 115 5.29 -0.83 8.94
N VAL A 116 4.80 0.28 8.39
CA VAL A 116 4.79 1.57 9.09
C VAL A 116 3.43 2.23 9.05
N LYS A 117 3.08 2.94 10.11
CA LYS A 117 1.82 3.68 10.25
C LYS A 117 2.07 5.00 10.96
N ILE A 118 1.39 6.05 10.53
CA ILE A 118 1.43 7.36 11.19
C ILE A 118 0.18 7.54 12.03
N LYS A 119 0.36 7.93 13.29
CA LYS A 119 -0.70 8.28 14.23
C LYS A 119 -0.39 9.61 14.90
N ALA A 120 -1.33 10.55 14.86
CA ALA A 120 -1.16 11.89 15.42
C ALA A 120 -2.29 12.18 16.42
N GLY A 121 -2.08 13.18 17.29
CA GLY A 121 -3.15 13.69 18.17
C GLY A 121 -4.11 14.66 17.49
N ALA A 122 -3.68 15.25 16.37
CA ALA A 122 -4.44 16.19 15.55
C ALA A 122 -4.29 15.86 14.07
N GLN A 123 -5.11 16.48 13.21
CA GLN A 123 -5.03 16.27 11.77
C GLN A 123 -3.68 16.77 11.22
N VAL A 124 -2.94 15.87 10.59
CA VAL A 124 -1.65 16.13 9.95
C VAL A 124 -1.68 15.74 8.49
N LYS A 125 -0.85 16.39 7.69
CA LYS A 125 -0.51 15.96 6.33
C LYS A 125 0.89 15.36 6.37
N ALA A 126 1.04 14.15 5.87
CA ALA A 126 2.32 13.44 5.81
C ALA A 126 2.62 12.95 4.39
N THR A 127 3.89 12.99 4.02
CA THR A 127 4.44 12.31 2.84
C THR A 127 5.53 11.35 3.31
N ILE A 128 5.37 10.07 2.97
CA ILE A 128 6.30 9.00 3.30
C ILE A 128 7.01 8.62 2.01
N LYS A 129 8.33 8.49 2.06
CA LYS A 129 9.16 7.97 0.96
C LYS A 129 10.12 6.94 1.51
N ALA A 130 9.97 5.69 1.09
CA ALA A 130 10.97 4.65 1.35
C ALA A 130 12.09 4.71 0.30
N VAL A 131 13.32 4.55 0.76
CA VAL A 131 14.52 4.52 -0.07
C VAL A 131 15.21 3.17 0.12
N THR A 132 15.34 2.43 -0.97
CA THR A 132 16.13 1.20 -1.08
C THR A 132 17.38 1.49 -1.91
N LYS A 133 18.54 0.99 -1.52
CA LYS A 133 19.73 0.99 -2.37
C LYS A 133 19.61 0.05 -3.56
#